data_AF-A0A848D542-F1
#
_entry.id   AF-A0A848D542-F1
#
_cell.length_a   1.000
_cell.length_b   1.000
_cell.length_c   1.000
_cell.angle_alpha   90.00
_cell.angle_beta   90.00
_cell.angle_gamma   90.00
#
_symmetry.space_group_name_H-M   'P 1'
#
loop_
_entity.id
_entity.type
_entity.pdbx_description
1 polymer ?
#
loop_
_entity_poly.entity_id
_entity_poly.type
_entity_poly.pdbx_seq_one_letter_code
_entity_poly.pdbx_strand_id
1 'polypeptide(L)'
;EYLRLSANYYQPLGGWRSTSVQTQQRMARGYDITTRGYLPFYRQLGASLRYEQYLGNQVDLFHSGNLRSNPTAVTLGINYTPVPLFTLSASHKEGEGGESQDQLALKMNYRIGVPLRRQLSADNVAAAQSLSGSRYDTVTRNNTPVMAFRQRKTLSVFLATPPWQVQP
;
A
#
# COMPACT_ATOMS: atom_id res chain seq x y z
N GLU A 1 -17.93 9.83 -17.70
CA GLU A 1 -17.44 8.60 -17.02
C GLU A 1 -15.93 8.63 -16.80
N TYR A 2 -15.43 9.45 -15.87
CA TYR A 2 -13.99 9.79 -15.79
C TYR A 2 -13.40 9.62 -14.40
N LEU A 3 -14.21 9.15 -13.46
CA LEU A 3 -13.89 9.08 -12.04
C LEU A 3 -14.08 7.63 -11.57
N ARG A 4 -13.14 7.15 -10.77
CA ARG A 4 -13.21 5.85 -10.10
C ARG A 4 -12.90 6.05 -8.63
N LEU A 5 -13.73 5.45 -7.78
CA LEU A 5 -13.58 5.46 -6.34
C LEU A 5 -13.41 4.01 -5.87
N SER A 6 -12.50 3.78 -4.94
CA SER A 6 -12.37 2.51 -4.24
C SER A 6 -12.07 2.75 -2.77
N ALA A 7 -12.69 1.95 -1.90
CA ALA A 7 -12.39 1.89 -0.49
C ALA A 7 -12.05 0.45 -0.12
N ASN A 8 -10.97 0.26 0.63
CA ASN A 8 -10.48 -1.05 1.02
C ASN A 8 -10.23 -1.10 2.52
N TYR A 9 -10.54 -2.23 3.15
CA TYR A 9 -10.25 -2.50 4.55
C TYR A 9 -9.34 -3.72 4.66
N TYR A 10 -8.28 -3.61 5.45
CA TYR A 10 -7.27 -4.65 5.66
C TYR A 10 -7.38 -5.20 7.07
N GLN A 11 -7.76 -6.48 7.16
CA GLN A 11 -7.86 -7.22 8.41
C GLN A 11 -6.77 -8.31 8.45
N PRO A 12 -5.86 -8.30 9.45
CA PRO A 12 -4.88 -9.36 9.61
C PRO A 12 -5.56 -10.65 10.08
N LEU A 13 -5.40 -11.73 9.31
CA LEU A 13 -5.87 -13.07 9.70
C LEU A 13 -4.87 -13.80 10.62
N GLY A 14 -3.59 -13.46 10.50
CA GLY A 14 -2.50 -14.04 11.30
C GLY A 14 -2.24 -13.25 12.58
N GLY A 15 -1.86 -13.96 13.65
CA GLY A 15 -1.37 -13.38 14.90
C GLY A 15 0.08 -12.87 14.81
N TRP A 16 0.61 -12.45 15.96
CA TRP A 16 2.01 -12.05 16.10
C TRP A 16 2.94 -13.24 15.91
N ARG A 17 3.94 -13.07 15.04
CA ARG A 17 4.99 -14.06 14.77
C ARG A 17 6.34 -13.47 15.13
N SER A 18 7.20 -14.27 15.77
CA SER A 18 8.54 -13.84 16.13
C SER A 18 9.40 -13.71 14.87
N THR A 19 10.07 -12.58 14.72
CA THR A 19 11.06 -12.34 13.64
C THR A 19 12.48 -12.39 14.16
N SER A 20 12.67 -12.03 15.43
CA SER A 20 13.95 -12.10 16.12
C SER A 20 13.72 -12.54 17.57
N VAL A 21 14.80 -12.65 18.35
CA VAL A 21 14.74 -12.97 19.79
C VAL A 21 13.89 -11.94 20.55
N GLN A 22 13.93 -10.68 20.11
CA GLN A 22 13.34 -9.54 20.82
C GLN A 22 12.15 -8.91 20.09
N THR A 23 11.87 -9.28 18.84
CA THR A 23 10.86 -8.61 18.00
C THR A 23 9.84 -9.60 17.47
N GLN A 24 8.57 -9.17 17.46
CA GLN A 24 7.48 -9.85 16.78
C GLN A 24 6.88 -8.93 15.72
N GLN A 25 6.43 -9.53 14.62
CA GLN A 25 5.72 -8.83 13.55
C GLN A 25 4.33 -9.43 13.31
N ARG A 26 3.42 -8.61 12.81
CA ARG A 26 2.11 -9.01 12.30
C ARG A 26 1.71 -8.05 11.20
N MET A 27 0.86 -8.45 10.28
CA MET A 27 0.22 -7.49 9.38
C MET A 27 -0.55 -6.44 10.18
N ALA A 28 -0.41 -5.17 9.80
CA ALA A 28 -1.14 -4.07 10.37
C ALA A 28 -2.58 -4.08 9.85
N ARG A 29 -3.53 -3.72 10.71
CA ARG A 29 -4.91 -3.45 10.27
C ARG A 29 -4.99 -2.01 9.79
N GLY A 30 -5.81 -1.74 8.79
CA GLY A 30 -5.93 -0.39 8.24
C GLY A 30 -6.97 -0.31 7.14
N TYR A 31 -7.07 0.85 6.52
CA TYR A 31 -7.93 1.08 5.37
C TYR A 31 -7.29 2.07 4.42
N ASP A 32 -7.74 2.02 3.17
CA ASP A 32 -7.40 3.03 2.19
C ASP A 32 -8.65 3.48 1.41
N ILE A 33 -8.59 4.72 0.94
CA ILE A 33 -9.54 5.30 0.01
C ILE A 33 -8.72 5.81 -1.16
N THR A 34 -9.03 5.35 -2.36
CA THR A 34 -8.36 5.79 -3.59
C THR A 34 -9.38 6.37 -4.55
N THR A 35 -9.09 7.57 -5.03
CA THR A 35 -9.83 8.28 -6.08
C THR A 35 -8.92 8.39 -7.30
N ARG A 36 -9.42 8.02 -8.48
CA ARG A 36 -8.72 8.21 -9.75
C ARG A 36 -9.59 8.95 -10.74
N GLY A 37 -9.01 9.93 -11.42
CA GLY A 37 -9.66 10.75 -12.43
C GLY A 37 -8.87 10.75 -13.73
N TYR A 38 -9.56 10.84 -14.87
CA TYR A 38 -8.95 11.10 -16.18
C TYR A 38 -9.46 12.42 -16.75
N LEU A 39 -8.60 13.14 -17.47
CA LEU A 39 -9.02 14.41 -18.09
C LEU A 39 -10.04 14.15 -19.21
N PRO A 40 -11.20 14.84 -19.23
CA PRO A 40 -12.24 14.58 -20.23
C PRO A 40 -11.75 14.73 -21.68
N PHE A 41 -10.87 15.70 -21.92
CA PHE A 41 -10.30 16.07 -23.22
C PHE A 41 -9.00 15.33 -23.56
N TYR A 42 -8.36 14.66 -22.60
CA TYR A 42 -7.09 13.94 -22.83
C TYR A 42 -6.98 12.68 -21.96
N ARG A 43 -7.47 11.55 -22.49
CA ARG A 43 -7.65 10.30 -21.72
C ARG A 43 -6.38 9.52 -21.44
N GLN A 44 -5.31 9.91 -22.09
CA GLN A 44 -3.98 9.40 -21.84
C GLN A 44 -3.48 9.89 -20.47
N LEU A 45 -3.94 11.05 -19.98
CA LEU A 45 -3.50 11.61 -18.70
C LEU A 45 -4.58 11.44 -17.62
N GLY A 46 -4.16 10.91 -16.47
CA GLY A 46 -4.99 10.77 -15.28
C GLY A 46 -4.26 11.17 -14.01
N ALA A 47 -5.03 11.53 -13.00
CA ALA A 47 -4.57 11.83 -11.66
C ALA A 47 -5.15 10.80 -10.68
N SER A 48 -4.42 10.57 -9.59
CA SER A 48 -4.88 9.72 -8.50
C SER A 48 -4.55 10.33 -7.16
N LEU A 49 -5.49 10.22 -6.22
CA LEU A 49 -5.34 10.57 -4.83
C LEU A 49 -5.64 9.32 -4.00
N ARG A 50 -4.74 8.95 -3.10
CA ARG A 50 -4.96 7.89 -2.12
C ARG A 50 -4.77 8.44 -0.73
N TYR A 51 -5.67 8.11 0.17
CA TYR A 51 -5.51 8.28 1.60
C TYR A 51 -5.44 6.90 2.24
N GLU A 52 -4.45 6.66 3.10
CA GLU A 52 -4.29 5.40 3.83
C GLU A 52 -4.02 5.65 5.31
N GLN A 53 -4.65 4.84 6.16
CA GLN A 53 -4.49 4.90 7.61
C GLN A 53 -4.40 3.49 8.17
N TYR A 54 -3.37 3.27 9.00
CA TYR A 54 -3.15 2.01 9.69
C TYR A 54 -3.18 2.20 11.20
N LEU A 55 -3.55 1.14 11.92
CA LEU A 55 -3.76 1.16 13.36
C LEU A 55 -2.75 0.25 14.07
N GLY A 56 -2.07 0.79 15.07
CA GLY A 56 -1.07 0.08 15.89
C GLY A 56 0.03 1.02 16.39
N ASN A 57 0.74 0.62 17.44
CA ASN A 57 1.73 1.48 18.10
C ASN A 57 3.07 1.59 17.36
N GLN A 58 3.42 0.57 16.58
CA GLN A 58 4.67 0.46 15.85
C GLN A 58 4.38 -0.12 14.47
N VAL A 59 3.94 0.71 13.55
CA VAL A 59 3.59 0.33 12.18
C VAL A 59 4.58 0.96 11.21
N ASP A 60 5.05 0.18 10.25
CA ASP A 60 5.94 0.64 9.18
C ASP A 60 5.14 0.86 7.89
N LEU A 61 4.58 2.07 7.74
CA LEU A 61 3.73 2.43 6.60
C LEU A 61 4.51 2.65 5.30
N PHE A 62 5.79 3.02 5.42
CA PHE A 62 6.66 3.37 4.29
C PHE A 62 7.60 2.24 3.89
N HIS A 63 7.64 1.13 4.65
CA HIS A 63 8.58 0.03 4.47
C HIS A 63 10.04 0.51 4.57
N SER A 64 10.27 1.56 5.36
CA SER A 64 11.54 2.23 5.55
C SER A 64 12.26 1.77 6.82
N GLY A 65 11.56 1.02 7.68
CA GLY A 65 11.99 0.68 9.03
C GLY A 65 11.61 1.73 10.08
N ASN A 66 11.02 2.87 9.69
CA ASN A 66 10.54 3.88 10.62
C ASN A 66 9.18 3.48 11.20
N LEU A 67 9.18 3.17 12.50
CA LEU A 67 7.97 2.73 13.20
C LEU A 67 7.20 3.92 13.75
N ARG A 68 5.91 4.00 13.41
CA ARG A 68 5.01 5.07 13.86
C ARG A 68 3.76 4.52 14.52
N SER A 69 3.14 5.34 15.38
CA SER A 69 1.88 5.02 16.04
C SER A 69 0.72 5.54 15.20
N ASN A 70 -0.19 4.64 14.82
CA ASN A 70 -1.36 4.92 13.98
C ASN A 70 -1.07 5.78 12.73
N PRO A 71 -0.07 5.41 11.90
CA PRO A 71 0.40 6.28 10.83
C PRO A 71 -0.67 6.48 9.75
N THR A 72 -0.67 7.69 9.21
CA THR A 72 -1.45 8.08 8.05
C THR A 72 -0.54 8.53 6.92
N ALA A 73 -0.99 8.36 5.67
CA ALA A 73 -0.31 8.89 4.51
C ALA A 73 -1.29 9.30 3.40
N VAL A 74 -0.88 10.30 2.64
CA VAL A 74 -1.55 10.76 1.42
C VAL A 74 -0.62 10.51 0.25
N THR A 75 -1.12 9.87 -0.81
CA THR A 75 -0.39 9.70 -2.06
C THR A 75 -1.07 10.48 -3.17
N LEU A 76 -0.30 11.35 -3.83
CA LEU A 76 -0.68 12.03 -5.05
C LEU A 76 0.04 11.35 -6.22
N GLY A 77 -0.68 11.08 -7.30
CA GLY A 77 -0.10 10.40 -8.46
C GLY A 77 -0.62 10.92 -9.79
N ILE A 78 0.23 10.83 -10.79
CA ILE A 78 -0.04 11.15 -12.19
C ILE A 78 0.22 9.90 -13.01
N ASN A 79 -0.68 9.62 -13.95
CA ASN A 79 -0.65 8.45 -14.80
C ASN A 79 -0.72 8.87 -16.27
N TYR A 80 0.20 8.39 -17.10
CA TYR A 80 0.21 8.60 -18.54
C TYR A 80 0.12 7.26 -19.28
N THR A 81 -0.95 7.08 -20.06
CA THR A 81 -1.26 5.85 -20.82
C THR A 81 -1.22 6.19 -22.32
N PRO A 82 -0.06 6.12 -22.99
CA PRO A 82 0.02 6.43 -24.42
C PRO A 82 -0.79 5.44 -25.27
N VAL A 83 -0.83 4.18 -24.86
CA VAL A 83 -1.60 3.10 -25.49
C VAL A 83 -2.24 2.23 -24.40
N PRO A 84 -3.38 1.55 -24.65
CA PRO A 84 -4.05 0.75 -23.62
C PRO A 84 -3.16 -0.30 -22.94
N LEU A 85 -2.16 -0.83 -23.66
CA LEU A 85 -1.24 -1.82 -23.14
C LEU A 85 -0.29 -1.29 -22.07
N PHE A 86 0.09 -0.02 -22.09
CA PHE A 86 1.13 0.52 -21.20
C PHE A 86 0.69 1.79 -20.48
N THR A 87 0.95 1.83 -19.17
CA THR A 87 0.73 3.01 -18.33
C THR A 87 2.01 3.32 -17.56
N LEU A 88 2.48 4.55 -17.69
CA LEU A 88 3.51 5.14 -16.86
C LEU A 88 2.85 5.85 -15.69
N SER A 89 3.38 5.66 -14.48
CA SER A 89 2.86 6.28 -13.27
C SER A 89 4.00 6.88 -12.47
N ALA A 90 3.77 8.10 -11.98
CA ALA A 90 4.62 8.77 -11.00
C ALA A 90 3.76 9.16 -9.82
N SER A 91 4.21 8.89 -8.60
CA SER A 91 3.48 9.26 -7.39
C SER A 91 4.40 9.69 -6.27
N HIS A 92 3.90 10.64 -5.48
CA HIS A 92 4.52 11.16 -4.28
C HIS A 92 3.62 10.82 -3.09
N LYS A 93 4.16 10.06 -2.14
CA LYS A 93 3.49 9.68 -0.89
C LYS A 93 4.10 10.48 0.25
N GLU A 94 3.27 11.18 0.99
CA GLU A 94 3.63 11.99 2.16
C GLU A 94 2.92 11.45 3.40
N GLY A 95 3.61 11.36 4.53
CA GLY A 95 3.05 10.86 5.78
C GLY A 95 3.47 11.67 7.00
N GLU A 96 2.99 11.25 8.16
CA GLU A 96 3.26 11.94 9.41
C GLU A 96 4.75 11.93 9.79
N GLY A 97 5.23 13.05 10.32
CA GLY A 97 6.62 13.18 10.78
C GLY A 97 7.63 13.46 9.66
N GLY A 98 7.18 13.96 8.51
CA GLY A 98 8.01 14.38 7.38
C GLY A 98 8.57 13.24 6.55
N GLU A 99 7.98 12.04 6.67
CA GLU A 99 8.38 10.88 5.89
C GLU A 99 7.68 10.91 4.53
N SER A 100 8.48 10.84 3.47
CA SER A 100 7.99 10.91 2.10
C SER A 100 8.64 9.85 1.22
N GLN A 101 7.93 9.47 0.16
CA GLN A 101 8.39 8.45 -0.78
C GLN A 101 7.89 8.76 -2.19
N ASP A 102 8.84 8.86 -3.13
CA ASP A 102 8.55 8.94 -4.55
C ASP A 102 8.57 7.55 -5.19
N GLN A 103 7.62 7.31 -6.07
CA GLN A 103 7.51 6.05 -6.80
C GLN A 103 7.26 6.29 -8.28
N LEU A 104 8.08 5.62 -9.10
CA LEU A 104 7.90 5.50 -10.55
C LEU A 104 7.52 4.06 -10.88
N ALA A 105 6.52 3.88 -11.74
CA ALA A 105 6.06 2.56 -12.16
C ALA A 105 5.71 2.51 -13.65
N LEU A 106 6.03 1.38 -14.28
CA LEU A 106 5.55 1.00 -15.60
C LEU A 106 4.60 -0.18 -15.44
N LYS A 107 3.35 0.00 -15.85
CA LYS A 107 2.32 -1.04 -15.82
C LYS A 107 2.01 -1.51 -17.23
N MET A 108 2.00 -2.83 -17.42
CA MET A 108 1.53 -3.48 -18.64
C MET A 108 0.16 -4.12 -18.39
N ASN A 109 -0.85 -3.76 -19.18
CA ASN A 109 -2.23 -4.26 -19.07
C ASN A 109 -2.60 -5.04 -20.34
N TYR A 110 -2.41 -6.36 -20.33
CA TYR A 110 -2.78 -7.21 -21.46
C TYR A 110 -4.23 -7.69 -21.35
N ARG A 111 -5.04 -7.42 -22.39
CA ARG A 111 -6.44 -7.83 -22.47
C ARG A 111 -6.60 -9.03 -23.40
N ILE A 112 -6.85 -10.19 -22.81
CA ILE A 112 -7.14 -11.43 -23.56
C ILE A 112 -8.43 -11.25 -24.37
N GLY A 113 -8.42 -11.69 -25.63
CA GLY A 113 -9.56 -11.57 -26.55
C GLY A 113 -9.65 -10.23 -27.31
N VAL A 114 -8.78 -9.25 -27.00
CA VAL A 114 -8.67 -8.01 -27.78
C VAL A 114 -7.46 -8.10 -28.72
N PRO A 115 -7.60 -7.85 -30.03
CA PRO A 115 -6.47 -7.86 -30.96
C PRO A 115 -5.34 -6.93 -30.49
N LEU A 116 -4.08 -7.40 -30.55
CA LEU A 116 -2.92 -6.65 -30.08
C LEU A 116 -2.83 -5.24 -30.71
N ARG A 117 -3.17 -5.11 -32.00
CA ARG A 117 -3.22 -3.82 -32.71
C ARG A 117 -4.09 -2.76 -32.03
N ARG A 118 -5.20 -3.17 -31.39
CA ARG A 118 -6.08 -2.25 -30.65
C ARG A 118 -5.47 -1.87 -29.30
N GLN A 119 -4.69 -2.76 -28.69
CA GLN A 119 -4.02 -2.50 -27.42
C GLN A 119 -2.77 -1.61 -27.58
N LEU A 120 -2.20 -1.56 -28.78
CA LEU A 120 -1.06 -0.72 -29.15
C LEU A 120 -1.47 0.59 -29.87
N SER A 121 -2.77 0.86 -30.02
CA SER A 121 -3.27 2.06 -30.69
C SER A 121 -3.71 3.10 -29.67
N ALA A 122 -3.19 4.33 -29.82
CA ALA A 122 -3.51 5.46 -28.93
C ALA A 122 -4.99 5.85 -28.98
N ASP A 123 -5.65 5.67 -30.13
CA ASP A 123 -7.08 5.98 -30.31
C ASP A 123 -7.99 5.12 -29.42
N ASN A 124 -7.50 3.94 -29.03
CA ASN A 124 -8.25 3.01 -28.18
C ASN A 124 -8.13 3.33 -26.68
N VAL A 125 -7.29 4.29 -26.26
CA VAL A 125 -7.13 4.66 -24.84
C VAL A 125 -8.43 5.15 -24.25
N ALA A 126 -9.15 6.03 -24.96
CA ALA A 126 -10.42 6.57 -24.47
C ALA A 126 -11.47 5.47 -24.24
N ALA A 127 -11.58 4.53 -25.17
CA ALA A 127 -12.47 3.36 -25.03
C ALA A 127 -12.03 2.46 -23.88
N ALA A 128 -10.72 2.22 -23.72
CA ALA A 128 -10.16 1.39 -22.67
C ALA A 128 -10.40 1.95 -21.25
N GLN A 129 -10.40 3.28 -21.11
CA GLN A 129 -10.63 3.99 -19.85
C GLN A 129 -12.10 4.22 -19.48
N SER A 130 -13.03 4.01 -20.43
CA SER A 130 -14.49 4.10 -20.18
C SER A 130 -14.98 3.07 -19.15
N LEU A 131 -16.19 3.23 -18.59
CA LEU A 131 -16.74 2.24 -17.64
C LEU A 131 -16.77 0.84 -18.25
N SER A 132 -17.32 0.72 -19.47
CA SER A 132 -17.41 -0.55 -20.19
C SER A 132 -16.05 -1.17 -20.48
N GLY A 133 -15.05 -0.33 -20.79
CA GLY A 133 -13.68 -0.72 -21.05
C GLY A 133 -12.94 -1.16 -19.78
N SER A 134 -13.29 -0.59 -18.64
CA SER A 134 -12.64 -0.82 -17.34
C SER A 134 -13.19 -2.00 -16.54
N ARG A 135 -14.23 -2.67 -17.04
CA ARG A 135 -14.91 -3.77 -16.33
C ARG A 135 -14.00 -4.94 -15.96
N TYR A 136 -12.87 -5.09 -16.65
CA TYR A 136 -11.86 -6.13 -16.41
C TYR A 136 -10.60 -5.61 -15.75
N ASP A 137 -10.57 -4.33 -15.36
CA ASP A 137 -9.41 -3.77 -14.70
C ASP A 137 -9.24 -4.40 -13.32
N THR A 138 -7.98 -4.57 -12.91
CA THR A 138 -7.62 -5.08 -11.59
C THR A 138 -8.21 -4.23 -10.47
N VAL A 139 -8.60 -4.86 -9.38
CA VAL A 139 -9.08 -4.17 -8.17
C VAL A 139 -8.05 -3.13 -7.70
N THR A 140 -8.54 -1.95 -7.36
CA THR A 140 -7.70 -0.87 -6.84
C THR A 140 -7.51 -1.06 -5.34
N ARG A 141 -6.34 -1.55 -4.95
CA ARG A 141 -5.95 -1.80 -3.55
C ARG A 141 -4.43 -1.73 -3.40
N ASN A 142 -3.95 -1.70 -2.17
CA ASN A 142 -2.58 -2.05 -1.82
C ASN A 142 -2.47 -3.59 -1.75
N ASN A 143 -1.55 -4.15 -2.55
CA ASN A 143 -1.28 -5.59 -2.56
C ASN A 143 -0.13 -5.96 -1.61
N THR A 144 0.67 -4.97 -1.18
CA THR A 144 1.76 -5.19 -0.23
C THR A 144 1.23 -5.02 1.18
N PRO A 145 1.30 -6.05 2.04
CA PRO A 145 0.84 -5.94 3.41
C PRO A 145 1.76 -5.02 4.20
N VAL A 146 1.16 -4.02 4.85
CA VAL A 146 1.85 -3.16 5.82
C VAL A 146 2.09 -3.93 7.12
N MET A 147 3.26 -3.78 7.72
CA MET A 147 3.66 -4.55 8.89
C MET A 147 3.63 -3.70 10.17
N ALA A 148 3.19 -4.35 11.25
CA ALA A 148 3.24 -3.86 12.61
C ALA A 148 4.23 -4.69 13.41
N PHE A 149 4.97 -4.04 14.30
CA PHE A 149 6.01 -4.62 15.13
C PHE A 149 5.66 -4.46 16.61
N ARG A 150 6.24 -5.32 17.45
CA ARG A 150 6.26 -5.13 18.91
C ARG A 150 7.48 -5.79 19.51
N GLN A 151 7.95 -5.23 20.61
CA GLN A 151 8.97 -5.87 21.43
C GLN A 151 8.38 -7.08 22.17
N ARG A 152 9.11 -8.20 22.14
CA ARG A 152 8.81 -9.40 22.91
C ARG A 152 9.17 -9.13 24.36
N LYS A 153 8.19 -9.26 25.26
CA LYS A 153 8.45 -9.25 26.70
C LYS A 153 9.18 -10.54 27.07
N THR A 154 10.48 -10.47 27.31
CA THR A 154 11.23 -11.52 28.01
C THR A 154 10.98 -11.34 29.50
N LEU A 155 10.34 -12.32 30.15
CA LEU A 155 10.30 -12.34 31.61
C LEU A 155 11.73 -12.53 32.12
N SER A 156 12.28 -11.51 32.77
CA SER A 156 13.50 -11.64 33.57
C SER A 156 13.10 -12.15 34.95
N VAL A 157 13.35 -13.43 35.23
CA VAL A 157 13.19 -13.99 36.57
C VAL A 157 14.47 -13.71 37.34
N PHE A 158 14.38 -12.86 38.37
CA PHE A 158 15.47 -12.70 39.33
C PHE A 158 15.37 -13.84 40.35
N LEU A 159 16.39 -14.70 40.40
CA LEU A 159 16.57 -15.62 41.52
C LEU A 159 17.06 -14.79 42.71
N ALA A 160 16.16 -14.46 43.63
CA ALA A 160 16.55 -13.96 44.94
C ALA A 160 17.20 -15.14 45.69
N THR A 161 18.52 -15.16 45.78
CA THR A 161 19.22 -16.06 46.70
C THR A 161 18.82 -15.66 48.13
N PRO A 162 18.15 -16.54 48.90
CA PRO A 162 17.82 -16.23 50.28
C PRO A 162 19.11 -16.07 51.11
N PRO A 163 19.16 -15.13 52.06
CA PRO A 163 20.33 -14.94 52.92
C PRO A 163 20.32 -16.02 54.00
N TRP A 164 20.78 -17.23 53.68
CA TRP A 164 21.12 -18.19 54.72
C TRP A 164 22.62 -18.07 55.01
N GLN A 165 22.94 -17.52 56.18
CA GLN A 165 24.27 -17.63 56.78
C GLN A 165 24.43 -19.07 57.26
N VAL A 166 25.45 -19.76 56.74
CA VAL A 166 25.91 -21.03 57.32
C VAL A 166 26.51 -20.69 58.68
N GLN A 167 25.84 -21.07 59.76
CA GLN A 167 26.47 -21.05 61.08
C GLN A 167 27.40 -22.27 61.20
N PRO A 168 28.60 -22.09 61.78
CA PRO A 168 29.64 -23.12 61.86
C PRO A 168 29.27 -24.30 62.78
#